data_AF-A0A1H4D387-F1
#
_entry.id   AF-A0A1H4D387-F1
#
_cell.length_a   1.000
_cell.length_b   1.000
_cell.length_c   1.000
_cell.angle_alpha   90.00
_cell.angle_beta   90.00
_cell.angle_gamma   90.00
#
_symmetry.space_group_name_H-M   'P 1'
#
loop_
_entity.id
_entity.type
_entity.pdbx_description
1 polymer ?
#
loop_
_entity_poly.entity_id
_entity_poly.type
_entity_poly.pdbx_seq_one_letter_code
_entity_poly.pdbx_strand_id
1 'polypeptide(L)'
;MRLVLFLKNALIFKFLKTEFKRSRLAFFIILLVFVFHAGANLIKSNIFPVFIYSMYSEPQYSMPTTTDRYVFYADDKPIHVKNMFVQGRISGPVERYFRFKENKGEDPITNKRINYFSYFFSNDAIWRFKNILYKKSVDLAVFKDWYKKYFAQYISIKYSKLSVYQFIYSLDDLENPKQIHYLFSLYE
;
A
#
# COMPACT_ATOMS: atom_id res chain seq x y z
N MET A 1 7.46 -23.47 14.36
CA MET A 1 6.81 -22.13 14.39
C MET A 1 5.29 -22.15 14.21
N ARG A 2 4.73 -22.92 13.26
CA ARG A 2 3.27 -22.96 12.99
C ARG A 2 2.40 -23.52 14.13
N LEU A 3 2.89 -24.51 14.87
CA LEU A 3 2.16 -25.13 15.99
C LEU A 3 1.93 -24.15 17.17
N VAL A 4 2.92 -23.29 17.46
CA VAL A 4 2.86 -22.30 18.55
C VAL A 4 1.85 -21.19 18.24
N LEU A 5 1.78 -20.76 16.97
CA LEU A 5 0.76 -19.81 16.50
C LEU A 5 -0.65 -20.42 16.58
N PHE A 6 -0.80 -21.68 16.20
CA PHE A 6 -2.09 -22.39 16.29
C PHE A 6 -2.57 -22.51 17.74
N LEU A 7 -1.70 -22.90 18.67
CA LEU A 7 -2.02 -23.00 20.10
C LEU A 7 -2.37 -21.65 20.72
N LYS A 8 -1.63 -20.59 20.38
CA LYS A 8 -1.94 -19.21 20.83
C LYS A 8 -3.31 -18.76 20.34
N ASN A 9 -3.63 -18.99 19.07
CA ASN A 9 -4.93 -18.63 18.50
C ASN A 9 -6.06 -19.43 19.16
N ALA A 10 -5.89 -20.74 19.36
CA ALA A 10 -6.89 -21.59 20.00
C ALA A 10 -7.20 -21.16 21.45
N LEU A 11 -6.18 -20.74 22.21
CA LEU A 11 -6.35 -20.21 23.56
C LEU A 11 -7.12 -18.88 23.57
N ILE A 12 -6.82 -17.98 22.63
CA ILE A 12 -7.54 -16.71 22.48
C ILE A 12 -9.02 -16.96 22.15
N PHE A 13 -9.32 -17.88 21.22
CA PHE A 13 -10.70 -18.25 20.89
C PHE A 13 -11.45 -18.86 22.08
N LYS A 14 -10.79 -19.74 22.85
CA LYS A 14 -11.38 -20.34 24.04
C LYS A 14 -11.66 -19.29 25.13
N PHE A 15 -10.75 -18.35 25.32
CA PHE A 15 -10.90 -17.23 26.26
C PHE A 15 -12.08 -16.32 25.88
N LEU A 16 -12.13 -15.85 24.62
CA LEU A 16 -13.22 -15.02 24.10
C LEU A 16 -14.59 -15.71 24.21
N LYS A 17 -14.66 -17.01 23.91
CA LYS A 17 -15.88 -17.82 24.05
C LYS A 17 -16.33 -17.93 25.51
N THR A 18 -15.38 -18.07 26.43
CA THR A 18 -15.66 -18.17 27.87
C THR A 18 -16.18 -16.84 28.40
N GLU A 19 -15.54 -15.73 28.04
CA GLU A 19 -15.98 -14.40 28.50
C GLU A 19 -17.31 -13.98 27.89
N PHE A 20 -17.59 -14.32 26.63
CA PHE A 20 -18.92 -14.07 26.04
C PHE A 20 -20.05 -14.74 26.81
N LYS A 21 -19.81 -15.96 27.33
CA LYS A 21 -20.78 -16.69 28.16
C LYS A 21 -20.93 -16.11 29.56
N ARG A 22 -19.88 -15.51 30.11
CA ARG A 22 -19.85 -15.01 31.49
C ARG A 22 -20.41 -13.59 31.60
N SER A 23 -20.00 -12.68 30.71
CA SER A 23 -20.49 -11.30 30.68
C SER A 23 -20.33 -10.69 29.29
N ARG A 24 -21.45 -10.37 28.66
CA ARG A 24 -21.47 -9.71 27.34
C ARG A 24 -20.75 -8.36 27.37
N LEU A 25 -20.90 -7.58 28.44
CA LEU A 25 -20.25 -6.28 28.60
C LEU A 25 -18.72 -6.43 28.65
N ALA A 26 -18.22 -7.34 29.50
CA ALA A 26 -16.79 -7.60 29.63
C ALA A 26 -16.19 -8.11 28.32
N PHE A 27 -16.92 -8.98 27.60
CA PHE A 27 -16.54 -9.44 26.26
C PHE A 27 -16.35 -8.29 25.28
N PHE A 28 -17.32 -7.36 25.18
CA PHE A 28 -17.20 -6.23 24.26
C PHE A 28 -16.06 -5.28 24.62
N ILE A 29 -15.81 -5.04 25.91
CA ILE A 29 -14.67 -4.23 26.36
C ILE A 29 -13.34 -4.90 25.97
N ILE A 30 -13.20 -6.20 26.24
CA ILE A 30 -12.00 -6.96 25.88
C ILE A 30 -11.80 -6.98 24.36
N LEU A 31 -12.87 -7.22 23.60
CA LEU A 31 -12.83 -7.24 22.14
C LEU A 31 -12.38 -5.88 21.60
N LEU A 32 -12.93 -4.79 22.13
CA LEU A 32 -12.59 -3.44 21.73
C LEU A 32 -11.12 -3.11 22.04
N VAL A 33 -10.62 -3.45 23.23
CA VAL A 33 -9.19 -3.33 23.55
C VAL A 33 -8.32 -4.16 22.60
N PHE A 34 -8.74 -5.38 22.26
CA PHE A 34 -8.00 -6.23 21.33
C PHE A 34 -7.95 -5.63 19.92
N VAL A 35 -9.05 -5.06 19.44
CA VAL A 35 -9.13 -4.35 18.16
C VAL A 35 -8.22 -3.12 18.16
N PHE A 36 -8.25 -2.30 19.23
CA PHE A 36 -7.36 -1.14 19.35
C PHE A 36 -5.89 -1.52 19.44
N HIS A 37 -5.56 -2.59 20.18
CA HIS A 37 -4.19 -3.07 20.31
C HIS A 37 -3.67 -3.69 19.00
N ALA A 38 -4.51 -4.46 18.29
CA ALA A 38 -4.19 -4.95 16.95
C ALA A 38 -3.99 -3.78 15.98
N GLY A 39 -4.87 -2.79 16.01
CA GLY A 39 -4.72 -1.55 15.26
C GLY A 39 -3.40 -0.83 15.57
N ALA A 40 -3.12 -0.58 16.85
CA ALA A 40 -1.89 0.05 17.34
C ALA A 40 -0.61 -0.69 16.92
N ASN A 41 -0.62 -2.02 16.98
CA ASN A 41 0.52 -2.84 16.55
C ASN A 41 0.69 -2.84 15.03
N LEU A 42 -0.40 -2.79 14.26
CA LEU A 42 -0.33 -2.55 12.82
C LEU A 42 0.29 -1.16 12.53
N ILE A 43 -0.08 -0.12 13.29
CA ILE A 43 0.56 1.21 13.23
C ILE A 43 2.08 1.11 13.50
N LYS A 44 2.45 0.51 14.64
CA LYS A 44 3.85 0.44 15.10
C LYS A 44 4.76 -0.43 14.25
N SER A 45 4.25 -1.51 13.67
CA SER A 45 5.08 -2.46 12.90
C SER A 45 5.48 -1.94 11.52
N ASN A 46 5.12 -0.70 11.15
CA ASN A 46 5.13 -0.21 9.75
C ASN A 46 4.38 -1.15 8.80
N ILE A 47 3.67 -2.14 9.34
CA ILE A 47 2.60 -2.87 8.68
C ILE A 47 1.39 -1.95 8.76
N PHE A 48 1.52 -0.79 8.09
CA PHE A 48 0.43 0.05 7.67
C PHE A 48 0.00 -0.28 6.22
N PRO A 49 -0.07 -1.55 5.75
CA PRO A 49 -0.65 -1.85 4.47
C PRO A 49 -2.16 -1.74 4.50
N VAL A 50 -2.88 -1.59 5.62
CA VAL A 50 -4.35 -1.37 5.49
C VAL A 50 -4.62 0.00 4.85
N PHE A 51 -3.76 0.98 5.11
CA PHE A 51 -3.78 2.30 4.50
C PHE A 51 -3.05 2.39 3.16
N ILE A 52 -2.14 1.45 2.89
CA ILE A 52 -1.39 1.36 1.62
C ILE A 52 -2.01 0.36 0.61
N TYR A 53 -2.80 -0.63 1.07
CA TYR A 53 -3.54 -1.60 0.24
C TYR A 53 -4.97 -1.14 -0.09
N SER A 54 -5.59 -0.28 0.73
CA SER A 54 -6.83 0.40 0.31
C SER A 54 -6.58 1.54 -0.68
N MET A 55 -5.29 1.82 -0.99
CA MET A 55 -4.84 2.67 -2.07
C MET A 55 -5.23 2.05 -3.41
N TYR A 56 -6.35 2.54 -3.93
CA TYR A 56 -6.85 2.36 -5.29
C TYR A 56 -7.40 0.97 -5.62
N SER A 57 -8.72 0.84 -5.44
CA SER A 57 -9.50 -0.20 -6.10
C SER A 57 -10.00 0.32 -7.45
N GLU A 58 -9.83 -0.54 -8.45
CA GLU A 58 -10.26 -0.50 -9.84
C GLU A 58 -9.43 0.35 -10.80
N PRO A 59 -8.78 -0.27 -11.81
CA PRO A 59 -8.30 0.45 -12.97
C PRO A 59 -9.53 0.99 -13.72
N GLN A 60 -9.95 2.20 -13.39
CA GLN A 60 -10.89 2.95 -14.21
C GLN A 60 -10.14 3.82 -15.19
N TYR A 61 -9.46 3.20 -16.14
CA TYR A 61 -9.06 3.89 -17.35
C TYR A 61 -9.24 2.92 -18.53
N SER A 62 -9.91 3.43 -19.56
CA SER A 62 -9.86 2.88 -20.93
C SER A 62 -8.47 2.34 -21.20
N MET A 63 -8.37 1.08 -21.66
CA MET A 63 -7.08 0.43 -21.95
C MET A 63 -6.15 1.42 -22.66
N PRO A 64 -5.10 1.92 -21.99
CA PRO A 64 -4.19 2.85 -22.63
C PRO A 64 -3.54 2.10 -23.80
N THR A 65 -3.35 2.79 -24.94
CA THR A 65 -2.57 2.28 -26.08
C THR A 65 -1.07 2.12 -25.77
N THR A 66 -0.69 2.38 -24.52
CA THR A 66 0.65 2.33 -24.00
C THR A 66 0.70 1.49 -22.72
N THR A 67 1.81 0.78 -22.52
CA THR A 67 2.06 0.00 -21.30
C THR A 67 3.27 0.59 -20.55
N ASP A 68 3.11 0.80 -19.25
CA ASP A 68 4.18 1.25 -18.36
C ASP A 68 4.92 0.06 -17.77
N ARG A 69 6.25 0.04 -17.90
CA ARG A 69 7.12 -0.90 -17.19
C ARG A 69 8.07 -0.16 -16.28
N TYR A 70 8.06 -0.52 -15.01
CA TYR A 70 8.98 -0.01 -14.01
C TYR A 70 10.21 -0.92 -13.92
N VAL A 71 11.38 -0.35 -14.14
CA VAL A 71 12.67 -1.04 -14.04
C VAL A 71 13.47 -0.45 -12.89
N PHE A 72 14.06 -1.33 -12.10
CA PHE A 72 14.78 -0.99 -10.88
C PHE A 72 16.27 -1.20 -11.10
N TYR A 73 17.09 -0.27 -10.64
CA TYR A 73 18.54 -0.36 -10.66
C TYR A 73 19.07 -0.21 -9.23
N ALA A 74 19.90 -1.15 -8.79
CA ALA A 74 20.68 -1.06 -7.56
C ALA A 74 22.13 -0.77 -7.92
N ASP A 75 22.69 0.33 -7.42
CA ASP A 75 24.09 0.72 -7.67
C ASP A 75 24.42 0.67 -9.18
N ASP A 76 23.53 1.28 -9.98
CA ASP A 76 23.57 1.37 -11.45
C ASP A 76 23.51 0.01 -12.20
N LYS A 77 23.21 -1.09 -11.49
CA LYS A 77 22.96 -2.41 -12.09
C LYS A 77 21.47 -2.75 -12.12
N PRO A 78 20.94 -3.28 -13.22
CA PRO A 78 19.53 -3.65 -13.30
C PRO A 78 19.19 -4.79 -12.34
N ILE A 79 18.09 -4.65 -11.62
CA ILE A 79 17.55 -5.67 -10.73
C ILE A 79 16.56 -6.53 -11.52
N HIS A 80 16.94 -7.78 -11.77
CA HIS A 80 16.05 -8.75 -12.41
C HIS A 80 15.19 -9.47 -11.38
N VAL A 81 13.93 -9.07 -11.26
CA VAL A 81 12.94 -9.74 -10.41
C VAL A 81 12.31 -10.87 -11.20
N LYS A 82 12.79 -12.10 -10.98
CA LYS A 82 12.34 -13.29 -11.72
C LYS A 82 10.87 -13.65 -11.47
N ASN A 83 10.33 -13.27 -10.31
CA ASN A 83 8.96 -13.60 -9.92
C ASN A 83 8.01 -12.45 -10.29
N MET A 84 7.11 -12.69 -11.26
CA MET A 84 6.13 -11.68 -11.72
C MET A 84 5.22 -11.17 -10.60
N PHE A 85 4.87 -12.01 -9.63
CA PHE A 85 4.04 -11.59 -8.50
C PHE A 85 4.80 -10.61 -7.59
N VAL A 86 6.08 -10.85 -7.36
CA VAL A 86 6.94 -9.92 -6.62
C VAL A 86 7.12 -8.63 -7.42
N GLN A 87 7.34 -8.73 -8.73
CA GLN A 87 7.44 -7.56 -9.62
C GLN A 87 6.19 -6.67 -9.52
N GLY A 88 4.98 -7.23 -9.58
CA GLY A 88 3.74 -6.47 -9.41
C GLY A 88 3.60 -5.82 -8.03
N ARG A 89 4.07 -6.50 -6.98
CA ARG A 89 4.05 -5.97 -5.61
C ARG A 89 5.01 -4.79 -5.40
N ILE A 90 6.14 -4.76 -6.10
CA ILE A 90 7.12 -3.67 -6.00
C ILE A 90 6.80 -2.52 -6.98
N SER A 91 6.30 -2.81 -8.19
CA SER A 91 6.01 -1.78 -9.21
C SER A 91 4.71 -1.02 -8.91
N GLY A 92 3.67 -1.69 -8.42
CA GLY A 92 2.38 -1.05 -8.16
C GLY A 92 2.45 0.17 -7.23
N PRO A 93 3.17 0.12 -6.09
CA PRO A 93 3.36 1.30 -5.24
C PRO A 93 4.06 2.48 -5.94
N VAL A 94 5.02 2.21 -6.82
CA VAL A 94 5.75 3.25 -7.58
C VAL A 94 4.82 3.93 -8.57
N GLU A 95 4.12 3.14 -9.38
CA GLU A 95 3.14 3.65 -10.34
C GLU A 95 2.11 4.56 -9.66
N ARG A 96 1.57 4.11 -8.52
CA ARG A 96 0.60 4.88 -7.74
C ARG A 96 1.20 6.17 -7.16
N TYR A 97 2.45 6.15 -6.73
CA TYR A 97 3.14 7.34 -6.25
C TYR A 97 3.29 8.40 -7.35
N PHE A 98 3.66 7.99 -8.57
CA PHE A 98 3.80 8.92 -9.68
C PHE A 98 2.47 9.55 -10.09
N ARG A 99 1.43 8.74 -10.25
CA ARG A 99 0.08 9.25 -10.55
C ARG A 99 -0.40 10.24 -9.48
N PHE A 100 -0.13 9.96 -8.20
CA PHE A 100 -0.47 10.85 -7.11
C PHE A 100 0.34 12.17 -7.15
N LYS A 101 1.63 12.09 -7.49
CA LYS A 101 2.50 13.26 -7.67
C LYS A 101 2.05 14.13 -8.85
N GLU A 102 1.73 13.50 -9.99
CA GLU A 102 1.22 14.16 -11.20
C GLU A 102 -0.12 14.86 -10.93
N ASN A 103 -0.99 14.23 -10.13
CA ASN A 103 -2.25 14.81 -9.69
C ASN A 103 -2.10 15.74 -8.46
N LYS A 104 -0.96 16.42 -8.31
CA LYS A 104 -0.70 17.44 -7.27
C LYS A 104 -0.90 16.96 -5.83
N GLY A 105 -0.76 15.66 -5.56
CA GLY A 105 -0.98 15.09 -4.23
C GLY A 105 -2.45 14.94 -3.87
N GLU A 106 -3.34 14.90 -4.87
CA GLU A 106 -4.72 14.47 -4.71
C GLU A 106 -4.92 13.08 -5.29
N ASP A 107 -5.64 12.24 -4.57
CA ASP A 107 -6.00 10.93 -5.06
C ASP A 107 -7.18 11.10 -6.05
N PRO A 108 -7.03 10.73 -7.34
CA PRO A 108 -8.05 10.96 -8.36
C PRO A 108 -9.39 10.24 -8.11
N ILE A 109 -9.42 9.18 -7.28
CA ILE A 109 -10.66 8.47 -6.93
C ILE A 109 -11.33 9.04 -5.67
N THR A 110 -10.68 9.98 -4.98
CA THR A 110 -11.20 10.60 -3.75
C THR A 110 -12.58 11.21 -3.97
N ASN A 111 -12.75 12.01 -5.03
CA ASN A 111 -14.03 12.68 -5.31
C ASN A 111 -15.14 11.66 -5.63
N LYS A 112 -14.81 10.60 -6.39
CA LYS A 112 -15.77 9.54 -6.71
C LYS A 112 -16.22 8.77 -5.46
N ARG A 113 -15.29 8.43 -4.55
CA ARG A 113 -15.60 7.75 -3.29
C ARG A 113 -16.35 8.64 -2.32
N ILE A 114 -15.99 9.91 -2.21
CA ILE A 114 -16.74 10.90 -1.41
C ILE A 114 -18.19 11.01 -1.89
N ASN A 115 -18.41 11.09 -3.20
CA ASN A 115 -19.77 11.14 -3.77
C ASN A 115 -20.58 9.87 -3.46
N TYR A 116 -19.94 8.71 -3.40
CA TYR A 116 -20.61 7.48 -2.96
C TYR A 116 -20.92 7.51 -1.46
N PHE A 117 -19.95 7.93 -0.63
CA PHE A 117 -20.13 8.01 0.82
C PHE A 117 -21.14 9.07 1.27
N SER A 118 -21.34 10.15 0.50
CA SER A 118 -22.38 11.14 0.79
C SER A 118 -23.80 10.59 0.76
N TYR A 119 -24.03 9.43 0.15
CA TYR A 119 -25.33 8.77 0.22
C TYR A 119 -25.59 8.07 1.56
N PHE A 120 -24.55 7.71 2.31
CA PHE A 120 -24.66 6.85 3.50
C PHE A 120 -24.17 7.52 4.79
N PHE A 121 -23.37 8.58 4.70
CA PHE A 121 -22.71 9.20 5.85
C PHE A 121 -22.97 10.71 5.92
N SER A 122 -22.89 11.28 7.13
CA SER A 122 -22.99 12.72 7.34
C SER A 122 -21.77 13.47 6.81
N ASN A 123 -21.92 14.77 6.52
CA ASN A 123 -20.82 15.63 6.07
C ASN A 123 -19.61 15.61 7.02
N ASP A 124 -19.84 15.56 8.33
CA ASP A 124 -18.77 15.45 9.33
C ASP A 124 -18.01 14.12 9.25
N ALA A 125 -18.74 13.02 9.04
CA ALA A 125 -18.12 11.70 8.86
C ALA A 125 -17.31 11.66 7.56
N ILE A 126 -17.84 12.21 6.47
CA ILE A 126 -17.15 12.32 5.18
C ILE A 126 -15.88 13.17 5.31
N TRP A 127 -15.95 14.32 6.00
CA TRP A 127 -14.80 15.17 6.24
C TRP A 127 -13.72 14.47 7.06
N ARG A 128 -14.11 13.69 8.09
CA ARG A 128 -13.18 12.86 8.86
C ARG A 128 -12.57 11.75 8.00
N PHE A 129 -13.37 11.08 7.18
CA PHE A 129 -12.87 10.09 6.23
C PHE A 129 -11.90 10.72 5.24
N LYS A 130 -12.20 11.89 4.68
CA LYS A 130 -11.30 12.65 3.79
C LYS A 130 -9.93 12.88 4.44
N ASN A 131 -9.94 13.25 5.72
CA ASN A 131 -8.73 13.62 6.44
C ASN A 131 -7.92 12.46 7.00
N ILE A 132 -8.59 11.35 7.31
CA ILE A 132 -7.98 10.18 7.93
C ILE A 132 -7.62 9.17 6.85
N LEU A 133 -8.54 8.81 5.96
CA LEU A 133 -8.44 7.67 5.03
C LEU A 133 -7.73 7.98 3.72
N TYR A 134 -7.78 9.21 3.23
CA TYR A 134 -7.21 9.56 1.92
C TYR A 134 -5.83 10.15 2.06
N LYS A 135 -4.97 9.83 1.08
CA LYS A 135 -3.62 10.38 1.04
C LYS A 135 -3.66 11.88 0.84
N LYS A 136 -2.68 12.54 1.41
CA LYS A 136 -2.43 13.98 1.32
C LYS A 136 -1.08 14.22 0.65
N SER A 137 -0.86 15.43 0.16
CA SER A 137 0.44 15.84 -0.41
C SER A 137 1.62 15.58 0.54
N VAL A 138 1.41 15.67 1.85
CA VAL A 138 2.42 15.35 2.88
C VAL A 138 2.92 13.89 2.80
N ASP A 139 2.11 12.96 2.29
CA ASP A 139 2.49 11.56 2.16
C ASP A 139 3.51 11.33 1.04
N LEU A 140 3.64 12.28 0.08
CA LEU A 140 4.68 12.23 -0.94
C LEU A 140 6.09 12.27 -0.33
N ALA A 141 6.26 13.03 0.75
CA ALA A 141 7.55 13.18 1.41
C ALA A 141 7.99 11.88 2.11
N VAL A 142 7.05 11.14 2.68
CA VAL A 142 7.32 9.91 3.45
C VAL A 142 7.46 8.68 2.55
N PHE A 143 6.95 8.75 1.31
CA PHE A 143 6.94 7.61 0.39
C PHE A 143 8.33 7.02 0.16
N LYS A 144 9.36 7.85 -0.09
CA LYS A 144 10.72 7.35 -0.39
C LYS A 144 11.25 6.49 0.77
N ASP A 145 11.13 6.96 2.00
CA ASP A 145 11.66 6.26 3.16
C ASP A 145 10.88 4.99 3.51
N TRP A 146 9.56 5.01 3.31
CA TRP A 146 8.76 3.80 3.40
C TRP A 146 9.12 2.79 2.31
N TYR A 147 9.25 3.25 1.06
CA TYR A 147 9.49 2.38 -0.10
C TYR A 147 10.86 1.71 -0.03
N LYS A 148 11.89 2.36 0.53
CA LYS A 148 13.19 1.73 0.88
C LYS A 148 13.00 0.46 1.70
N LYS A 149 12.27 0.57 2.81
CA LYS A 149 12.03 -0.53 3.75
C LYS A 149 11.17 -1.61 3.10
N TYR A 150 10.14 -1.20 2.36
CA TYR A 150 9.25 -2.12 1.65
C TYR A 150 10.00 -2.92 0.57
N PHE A 151 10.80 -2.26 -0.27
CA PHE A 151 11.56 -2.90 -1.34
C PHE A 151 12.58 -3.92 -0.80
N ALA A 152 13.26 -3.58 0.30
CA ALA A 152 14.21 -4.47 0.96
C ALA A 152 13.57 -5.76 1.52
N GLN A 153 12.26 -5.79 1.79
CA GLN A 153 11.55 -7.01 2.21
C GLN A 153 11.39 -8.02 1.08
N TYR A 154 11.33 -7.56 -0.16
CA TYR A 154 11.08 -8.39 -1.34
C TYR A 154 12.36 -8.73 -2.11
N ILE A 155 13.39 -7.91 -1.98
CA ILE A 155 14.65 -8.05 -2.69
C ILE A 155 15.78 -8.16 -1.66
N SER A 156 16.37 -9.35 -1.55
CA SER A 156 17.48 -9.65 -0.62
C SER A 156 18.83 -9.15 -1.14
N ILE A 157 18.87 -7.93 -1.70
CA ILE A 157 20.08 -7.31 -2.22
C ILE A 157 20.42 -6.15 -1.29
N LYS A 158 21.69 -6.04 -0.89
CA LYS A 158 22.22 -4.83 -0.26
C LYS A 158 22.56 -3.85 -1.38
N TYR A 159 22.09 -2.62 -1.27
CA TYR A 159 22.33 -1.57 -2.25
C TYR A 159 22.57 -0.24 -1.53
N SER A 160 23.45 0.58 -2.07
CA SER A 160 23.69 1.94 -1.58
C SER A 160 22.75 2.94 -2.25
N LYS A 161 22.34 2.68 -3.49
CA LYS A 161 21.45 3.49 -4.30
C LYS A 161 20.40 2.63 -4.99
N LEU A 162 19.13 3.04 -4.94
CA LEU A 162 18.06 2.45 -5.75
C LEU A 162 17.49 3.52 -6.67
N SER A 163 17.67 3.34 -7.97
CA SER A 163 17.08 4.18 -9.00
C SER A 163 15.90 3.45 -9.65
N VAL A 164 14.82 4.18 -9.90
CA VAL A 164 13.64 3.67 -10.59
C VAL A 164 13.49 4.40 -11.92
N TYR A 165 13.16 3.66 -12.97
CA TYR A 165 12.91 4.18 -14.30
C TYR A 165 11.56 3.67 -14.80
N GLN A 166 10.81 4.52 -15.48
CA GLN A 166 9.60 4.15 -16.21
C GLN A 166 9.92 4.06 -17.69
N PHE A 167 9.59 2.93 -18.26
CA PHE A 167 9.66 2.69 -19.70
C PHE A 167 8.23 2.67 -20.22
N ILE A 168 7.93 3.55 -21.17
CA ILE A 168 6.63 3.63 -21.82
C ILE A 168 6.72 2.93 -23.17
N TYR A 169 5.94 1.87 -23.35
CA TYR A 169 5.85 1.11 -24.60
C TYR A 169 4.57 1.47 -25.34
N SER A 170 4.63 1.47 -26.67
CA SER A 170 3.43 1.41 -27.51
C SER A 170 2.95 -0.03 -27.54
N LEU A 171 1.65 -0.30 -27.55
CA LEU A 171 1.16 -1.67 -27.77
C LEU A 171 1.62 -2.24 -29.14
N ASP A 172 1.84 -1.35 -30.12
CA ASP A 172 2.31 -1.71 -31.46
C ASP A 172 3.83 -1.94 -31.57
N ASP A 173 4.60 -1.61 -30.51
CA ASP A 173 6.07 -1.74 -30.49
C ASP A 173 6.56 -1.99 -29.06
N LEU A 174 6.50 -3.27 -28.66
CA LEU A 174 6.96 -3.75 -27.34
C LEU A 174 8.48 -3.98 -27.28
N GLU A 175 9.16 -3.94 -28.43
CA GLU A 175 10.61 -4.18 -28.51
C GLU A 175 11.42 -2.90 -28.30
N ASN A 176 10.88 -1.74 -28.71
CA ASN A 176 11.54 -0.44 -28.53
C ASN A 176 10.77 0.47 -27.58
N PRO A 177 11.24 0.67 -26.33
CA PRO A 177 10.61 1.63 -25.44
C PRO A 177 10.72 3.04 -26.02
N LYS A 178 9.59 3.72 -26.16
CA LYS A 178 9.54 5.05 -26.79
C LYS A 178 10.15 6.13 -25.90
N GLN A 179 10.08 5.97 -24.57
CA GLN A 179 10.59 6.94 -23.61
C GLN A 179 11.05 6.27 -22.30
N ILE A 180 12.20 6.72 -21.78
CA ILE A 180 12.73 6.34 -20.47
C ILE A 180 12.65 7.58 -19.57
N HIS A 181 11.78 7.53 -18.57
CA HIS A 181 11.67 8.59 -17.58
C HIS A 181 12.41 8.17 -16.31
N TYR A 182 13.44 8.92 -15.93
CA TYR A 182 14.02 8.78 -14.60
C TYR A 182 13.01 9.28 -13.57
N LEU A 183 12.65 8.40 -12.65
CA LEU A 183 11.57 8.64 -11.72
C LEU A 183 12.09 9.24 -10.41
N PHE A 184 12.95 8.50 -9.72
CA PHE A 184 13.64 8.96 -8.52
C PHE A 184 14.76 8.00 -8.13
N SER A 185 15.67 8.50 -7.28
CA SER A 185 16.52 7.66 -6.45
C SER A 185 16.07 7.71 -5.00
N LEU A 186 16.19 6.58 -4.32
CA LEU A 186 15.91 6.48 -2.89
C LEU A 186 17.08 6.98 -2.03
N TYR A 187 18.32 6.89 -2.51
CA TYR A 187 19.50 7.28 -1.74
C TYR A 187 20.36 8.22 -2.60
N GLU A 188 20.76 9.33 -2.00
CA GLU A 188 21.75 10.28 -2.52
C GLU A 188 22.95 10.27 -1.57
#